data_AF-A0A6J4T8Q7-F1
#
_entry.id   AF-A0A6J4T8Q7-F1
#
_cell.length_a   1.000
_cell.length_b   1.000
_cell.length_c   1.000
_cell.angle_alpha   90.00
_cell.angle_beta   90.00
_cell.angle_gamma   90.00
#
_symmetry.space_group_name_H-M   'P 1'
#
loop_
_entity.id
_entity.type
_entity.pdbx_description
1 polymer ?
#
loop_
_entity_poly.entity_id
_entity_poly.type
_entity_poly.pdbx_seq_one_letter_code
_entity_poly.pdbx_strand_id
1 'polypeptide(L)'
;MRFPRPCVVLLSCLLVLGAAAPASAAGAKRACSSSASNRVPVAGSAVAITGTLSSSVRRKVRLERRVGRRWVAVKTVTSSRRGAFRFAAPTAKPGSVVLRVVAPARGRRRKLTCASVNLTIRPAGPETAPGASAPAPAPPGPSAPPAPADPAPPAPPKPGPGDSFRAIYGVAADQAVDPNHVAAIRHEIGQVNGWYAKQTVGSVQPRWMRTNGVVDVEIVRLGKTAAIYGAGDFATARADLIAASPPAAPTQGTVLYMDVMIAQQACGIASADPPFVYIPEARCNNHPTTTSTFPSGGSYLLAHEMTHAFGALNSCSGRGSGHVTNNDDDVIWSGPGFLDFSNITLDPGRDDYYNSGLCGDIINSRYWTKTSDPAS
;
A
#
# COMPACT_ATOMS: atom_id res chain seq x y z
N MET A 1 -96.53 -20.83 2.02
CA MET A 1 -96.09 -19.44 2.24
C MET A 1 -95.06 -19.41 3.37
N ARG A 2 -93.80 -19.12 3.02
CA ARG A 2 -92.74 -18.50 3.85
C ARG A 2 -91.46 -18.57 3.01
N PHE A 3 -91.10 -17.42 2.44
CA PHE A 3 -89.89 -17.24 1.64
C PHE A 3 -88.64 -17.30 2.53
N PRO A 4 -87.52 -17.90 2.06
CA PRO A 4 -86.25 -17.86 2.78
C PRO A 4 -85.62 -16.47 2.68
N ARG A 5 -84.99 -16.05 3.79
CA ARG A 5 -84.33 -14.75 3.98
C ARG A 5 -83.04 -14.64 3.14
N PRO A 6 -82.67 -13.44 2.67
CA PRO A 6 -81.44 -13.22 1.92
C PRO A 6 -80.21 -13.29 2.85
N CYS A 7 -79.21 -14.03 2.40
CA CYS A 7 -77.89 -14.12 3.01
C CYS A 7 -77.10 -12.86 2.64
N VAL A 8 -76.93 -11.94 3.59
CA VAL A 8 -76.08 -10.75 3.42
C VAL A 8 -74.62 -11.20 3.55
N VAL A 9 -73.91 -11.28 2.43
CA VAL A 9 -72.47 -11.51 2.40
C VAL A 9 -71.78 -10.18 2.70
N LEU A 10 -71.31 -10.03 3.94
CA LEU A 10 -70.49 -8.91 4.40
C LEU A 10 -69.06 -9.07 3.85
N LEU A 11 -68.79 -8.44 2.71
CA LEU A 11 -67.46 -8.33 2.12
C LEU A 11 -66.62 -7.36 2.97
N SER A 12 -65.87 -7.91 3.92
CA SER A 12 -64.92 -7.15 4.74
C SER A 12 -63.68 -6.81 3.92
N CYS A 13 -63.58 -5.57 3.45
CA CYS A 13 -62.34 -4.99 2.94
C CYS A 13 -61.29 -4.90 4.06
N LEU A 14 -60.37 -5.86 4.08
CA LEU A 14 -59.21 -5.86 4.96
C LEU A 14 -58.21 -4.80 4.44
N LEU A 15 -58.30 -3.58 4.97
CA LEU A 15 -57.33 -2.51 4.72
C LEU A 15 -56.04 -2.85 5.48
N VAL A 16 -55.05 -3.45 4.79
CA VAL A 16 -53.72 -3.68 5.35
C VAL A 16 -52.97 -2.35 5.37
N LEU A 17 -53.05 -1.66 6.51
CA LEU A 17 -52.15 -0.57 6.86
C LEU A 17 -50.73 -1.15 7.00
N GLY A 18 -49.95 -1.09 5.92
CA GLY A 18 -48.53 -1.37 5.95
C GLY A 18 -47.83 -0.38 6.86
N ALA A 19 -47.56 -0.77 8.11
CA ALA A 19 -46.72 -0.02 9.02
C ALA A 19 -45.32 0.10 8.39
N ALA A 20 -44.96 1.31 7.97
CA ALA A 20 -43.60 1.62 7.58
C ALA A 20 -42.67 1.33 8.76
N ALA A 21 -41.79 0.34 8.60
CA ALA A 21 -40.76 0.04 9.59
C ALA A 21 -39.90 1.30 9.79
N PRO A 22 -39.64 1.73 11.03
CA PRO A 22 -38.82 2.91 11.28
C PRO A 22 -37.43 2.70 10.67
N ALA A 23 -37.02 3.68 9.86
CA ALA A 23 -35.73 3.71 9.20
C ALA A 23 -34.59 3.48 10.22
N SER A 24 -33.74 2.53 9.86
CA SER A 24 -32.41 2.22 10.36
C SER A 24 -31.86 3.12 11.47
N ALA A 25 -31.75 2.49 12.64
CA ALA A 25 -30.98 2.88 13.80
C ALA A 25 -29.79 3.81 13.50
N ALA A 26 -29.83 5.00 14.07
CA ALA A 26 -28.64 5.83 14.26
C ALA A 26 -27.57 4.99 14.98
N GLY A 27 -26.53 4.59 14.23
CA GLY A 27 -25.46 3.76 14.75
C GLY A 27 -24.87 4.39 16.00
N ALA A 28 -25.07 3.76 17.15
CA ALA A 28 -24.56 4.25 18.42
C ALA A 28 -23.06 4.55 18.26
N LYS A 29 -22.67 5.82 18.36
CA LYS A 29 -21.26 6.25 18.27
C LYS A 29 -20.46 5.40 19.26
N ARG A 30 -19.57 4.55 18.75
CA ARG A 30 -18.78 3.64 19.58
C ARG A 30 -18.02 4.48 20.61
N ALA A 31 -18.18 4.15 21.90
CA ALA A 31 -17.57 4.92 22.99
C ALA A 31 -16.02 4.84 22.99
N CYS A 32 -15.44 3.92 22.23
CA CYS A 32 -14.02 3.89 21.93
C CYS A 32 -13.74 3.28 20.54
N SER A 33 -12.73 3.80 19.86
CA SER A 33 -12.14 3.22 18.65
C SER A 33 -10.66 2.86 18.88
N SER A 34 -10.17 1.84 18.17
CA SER A 34 -8.73 1.53 18.09
C SER A 34 -8.39 0.85 16.77
N SER A 35 -7.21 1.16 16.23
CA SER A 35 -6.62 0.56 15.03
C SER A 35 -5.14 0.24 15.24
N ALA A 36 -4.59 -0.67 14.43
CA ALA A 36 -3.16 -0.95 14.35
C ALA A 36 -2.60 -0.42 13.03
N SER A 37 -1.37 0.09 13.05
CA SER A 37 -0.65 0.53 11.85
C SER A 37 -0.31 -0.63 10.91
N ASN A 38 0.01 -1.80 11.47
CA ASN A 38 0.26 -3.03 10.73
C ASN A 38 -0.33 -4.21 11.52
N ARG A 39 -1.11 -5.07 10.86
CA ARG A 39 -1.71 -6.28 11.45
C ARG A 39 -0.81 -7.52 11.32
N VAL A 40 0.21 -7.47 10.48
CA VAL A 40 1.14 -8.57 10.23
C VAL A 40 2.59 -8.08 10.41
N PRO A 41 2.98 -7.67 11.63
CA PRO A 41 4.34 -7.20 11.90
C PRO A 41 5.35 -8.36 11.93
N VAL A 42 6.62 -8.05 11.68
CA VAL A 42 7.74 -8.98 11.88
C VAL A 42 8.13 -9.02 13.36
N ALA A 43 8.58 -10.18 13.85
CA ALA A 43 9.04 -10.31 15.22
C ALA A 43 10.23 -9.37 15.50
N GLY A 44 10.22 -8.72 16.66
CA GLY A 44 11.23 -7.70 17.02
C GLY A 44 10.88 -6.26 16.61
N SER A 45 9.88 -6.06 15.74
CA SER A 45 9.40 -4.72 15.38
C SER A 45 8.43 -4.12 16.43
N ALA A 46 7.95 -2.90 16.18
CA ALA A 46 6.92 -2.25 16.99
C ALA A 46 5.70 -1.90 16.14
N VAL A 47 4.50 -2.25 16.64
CA VAL A 47 3.22 -1.85 16.01
C VAL A 47 2.64 -0.66 16.74
N ALA A 48 2.24 0.37 16.00
CA ALA A 48 1.50 1.48 16.58
C ALA A 48 0.02 1.10 16.74
N ILE A 49 -0.49 1.22 17.97
CA ILE A 49 -1.94 1.11 18.25
C ILE A 49 -2.47 2.50 18.58
N THR A 50 -3.33 3.04 17.72
CA THR A 50 -3.91 4.38 17.87
C THR A 50 -5.42 4.29 18.05
N GLY A 51 -6.04 5.36 18.54
CA GLY A 51 -7.49 5.42 18.68
C GLY A 51 -7.97 6.61 19.49
N THR A 52 -9.29 6.68 19.68
CA THR A 52 -9.96 7.76 20.42
C THR A 52 -10.99 7.21 21.40
N LEU A 53 -11.04 7.82 22.59
CA LEU A 53 -12.15 7.66 23.54
C LEU A 53 -13.22 8.70 23.24
N SER A 54 -14.50 8.37 23.42
CA SER A 54 -15.59 9.35 23.29
C SER A 54 -15.56 10.45 24.36
N SER A 55 -14.80 10.27 25.44
CA SER A 55 -14.67 11.26 26.51
C SER A 55 -13.61 12.31 26.21
N SER A 56 -13.95 13.59 26.37
CA SER A 56 -13.06 14.76 26.26
C SER A 56 -12.17 15.01 27.50
N VAL A 57 -11.80 13.96 28.24
CA VAL A 57 -10.98 14.11 29.45
C VAL A 57 -9.77 13.18 29.41
N ARG A 58 -8.62 13.74 29.78
CA ARG A 58 -7.38 12.99 29.99
C ARG A 58 -7.58 11.91 31.04
N ARG A 59 -7.34 10.65 30.69
CA ARG A 59 -7.34 9.54 31.65
C ARG A 59 -6.32 8.48 31.24
N LYS A 60 -5.93 7.65 32.20
CA LYS A 60 -5.09 6.47 31.91
C LYS A 60 -5.83 5.54 30.97
N VAL A 61 -5.11 4.99 30.00
CA VAL A 61 -5.56 4.01 29.02
C VAL A 61 -4.54 2.88 28.99
N ARG A 62 -5.00 1.64 28.99
CA ARG A 62 -4.17 0.44 29.02
C ARG A 62 -4.30 -0.30 27.70
N LEU A 63 -3.16 -0.67 27.12
CA LEU A 63 -3.09 -1.70 26.11
C LEU A 63 -3.02 -3.05 26.83
N GLU A 64 -3.94 -3.93 26.54
CA GLU A 64 -4.01 -5.28 27.10
C GLU A 64 -3.83 -6.33 26.00
N ARG A 65 -3.10 -7.40 26.31
CA ARG A 65 -2.93 -8.58 25.45
C ARG A 65 -3.71 -9.75 26.02
N ARG A 66 -4.37 -10.53 25.16
CA ARG A 66 -5.02 -11.78 25.56
C ARG A 66 -3.98 -12.88 25.78
N VAL A 67 -3.97 -13.48 26.96
CA VAL A 67 -3.12 -14.63 27.34
C VAL A 67 -4.05 -15.71 27.88
N GLY A 68 -4.31 -16.74 27.07
CA GLY A 68 -5.37 -17.72 27.34
C GLY A 68 -6.74 -17.04 27.48
N ARG A 69 -7.38 -17.21 28.64
CA ARG A 69 -8.68 -16.58 28.96
C ARG A 69 -8.56 -15.21 29.65
N ARG A 70 -7.34 -14.78 30.00
CA ARG A 70 -7.10 -13.55 30.76
C ARG A 70 -6.58 -12.44 29.85
N TRP A 71 -6.84 -11.20 30.25
CA TRP A 71 -6.26 -10.02 29.62
C TRP A 71 -5.17 -9.47 30.53
N VAL A 72 -3.96 -9.33 30.00
CA VAL A 72 -2.78 -8.88 30.74
C VAL A 72 -2.39 -7.50 30.22
N ALA A 73 -2.16 -6.54 31.12
CA ALA A 73 -1.71 -5.21 30.74
C ALA A 73 -0.29 -5.28 30.15
N VAL A 74 -0.11 -4.69 28.96
CA VAL A 74 1.18 -4.58 28.26
C VAL A 74 1.80 -3.23 28.51
N LYS A 75 1.01 -2.16 28.35
CA LYS A 75 1.49 -0.77 28.47
C LYS A 75 0.35 0.13 28.91
N THR A 76 0.68 1.22 29.63
CA THR A 76 -0.28 2.24 30.04
C THR A 76 0.19 3.60 29.54
N VAL A 77 -0.71 4.39 28.97
CA VAL A 77 -0.49 5.79 28.57
C VAL A 77 -1.62 6.66 29.11
N THR A 78 -1.49 7.97 28.99
CA THR A 78 -2.58 8.91 29.30
C THR A 78 -3.14 9.47 27.99
N SER A 79 -4.46 9.42 27.82
CA SER A 79 -5.12 10.00 26.65
C SER A 79 -4.99 11.51 26.62
N SER A 80 -5.10 12.11 25.43
CA SER A 80 -5.19 13.56 25.26
C SER A 80 -6.50 14.12 25.82
N ARG A 81 -6.63 15.47 25.84
CA ARG A 81 -7.90 16.13 26.21
C ARG A 81 -9.02 15.79 25.21
N ARG A 82 -8.69 15.39 23.98
CA ARG A 82 -9.66 14.95 22.97
C ARG A 82 -9.88 13.43 22.99
N GLY A 83 -9.39 12.73 24.02
CA GLY A 83 -9.53 11.27 24.14
C GLY A 83 -8.59 10.46 23.24
N ALA A 84 -7.72 11.09 22.45
CA ALA A 84 -6.77 10.39 21.58
C ALA A 84 -5.68 9.67 22.37
N PHE A 85 -5.25 8.50 21.91
CA PHE A 85 -4.13 7.75 22.48
C PHE A 85 -3.28 7.09 21.39
N ARG A 86 -2.02 6.80 21.72
CA ARG A 86 -1.08 6.04 20.88
C ARG A 86 -0.23 5.14 21.78
N PHE A 87 -0.11 3.87 21.40
CA PHE A 87 0.85 2.93 21.96
C PHE A 87 1.84 2.51 20.87
N ALA A 88 3.07 2.22 21.27
CA ALA A 88 4.00 1.39 20.51
C ALA A 88 4.05 0.03 21.22
N ALA A 89 3.53 -1.01 20.57
CA ALA A 89 3.43 -2.37 21.09
C ALA A 89 4.55 -3.23 20.50
N PRO A 90 5.47 -3.76 21.33
CA PRO A 90 6.56 -4.61 20.83
C PRO A 90 6.02 -5.97 20.37
N THR A 91 6.56 -6.49 19.27
CA THR A 91 6.16 -7.77 18.68
C THR A 91 7.27 -8.81 18.86
N ALA A 92 7.68 -9.08 20.10
CA ALA A 92 8.90 -9.85 20.37
C ALA A 92 8.88 -11.32 19.90
N LYS A 93 7.70 -11.95 19.75
CA LYS A 93 7.59 -13.37 19.40
C LYS A 93 6.64 -13.57 18.24
N PRO A 94 6.95 -14.49 17.30
CA PRO A 94 6.03 -14.88 16.24
C PRO A 94 4.75 -15.49 16.80
N GLY A 95 3.67 -15.40 16.03
CA GLY A 95 2.37 -15.98 16.33
C GLY A 95 1.22 -14.96 16.43
N SER A 96 0.02 -15.47 16.68
CA SER A 96 -1.19 -14.65 16.76
C SER A 96 -1.35 -13.98 18.12
N VAL A 97 -1.56 -12.66 18.11
CA VAL A 97 -1.75 -11.83 19.31
C VAL A 97 -3.04 -11.04 19.19
N VAL A 98 -3.91 -11.15 20.21
CA VAL A 98 -5.11 -10.30 20.32
C VAL A 98 -4.84 -9.19 21.32
N LEU A 99 -4.94 -7.96 20.85
CA LEU A 99 -4.80 -6.75 21.67
C LEU A 99 -6.16 -6.09 21.86
N ARG A 100 -6.33 -5.37 22.96
CA ARG A 100 -7.43 -4.42 23.14
C ARG A 100 -6.97 -3.21 23.93
N VAL A 101 -7.73 -2.14 23.84
CA VAL A 101 -7.49 -0.92 24.61
C VAL A 101 -8.59 -0.75 25.65
N VAL A 102 -8.23 -0.44 26.89
CA VAL A 102 -9.15 -0.27 28.03
C VAL A 102 -8.87 1.04 28.76
N ALA A 103 -9.90 1.85 28.96
CA ALA A 103 -9.86 2.99 29.88
C ALA A 103 -10.55 2.60 31.20
N PRO A 104 -9.80 2.32 32.29
CA PRO A 104 -10.37 1.86 33.57
C PRO A 104 -11.23 2.93 34.22
N ALA A 105 -12.29 2.53 34.92
CA ALA A 105 -13.19 3.45 35.64
C ALA A 105 -12.40 4.38 36.60
N ARG A 106 -12.84 5.63 36.72
CA ARG A 106 -12.24 6.63 37.63
C ARG A 106 -13.31 7.64 38.08
N GLY A 107 -13.58 7.69 39.38
CA GLY A 107 -14.68 8.49 39.93
C GLY A 107 -16.01 8.09 39.30
N ARG A 108 -16.80 9.06 38.85
CA ARG A 108 -18.10 8.83 38.18
C ARG A 108 -18.00 8.30 36.74
N ARG A 109 -16.79 8.14 36.18
CA ARG A 109 -16.61 7.70 34.78
C ARG A 109 -16.58 6.19 34.67
N ARG A 110 -17.45 5.66 33.81
CA ARG A 110 -17.51 4.23 33.48
C ARG A 110 -16.21 3.77 32.81
N LYS A 111 -15.96 2.45 32.91
CA LYS A 111 -14.92 1.75 32.15
C LYS A 111 -15.30 1.76 30.67
N LEU A 112 -14.33 2.00 29.80
CA LEU A 112 -14.49 1.85 28.35
C LEU A 112 -13.55 0.76 27.84
N THR A 113 -14.04 -0.05 26.92
CA THR A 113 -13.26 -1.10 26.23
C THR A 113 -13.44 -0.88 24.74
N CYS A 114 -12.33 -0.75 24.03
CA CYS A 114 -12.30 -0.59 22.57
C CYS A 114 -12.41 -1.96 21.90
N ALA A 115 -12.72 -1.98 20.60
CA ALA A 115 -12.72 -3.23 19.84
C ALA A 115 -11.32 -3.88 19.86
N SER A 116 -11.29 -5.21 19.90
CA SER A 116 -10.03 -5.94 19.85
C SER A 116 -9.38 -5.84 18.47
N VAL A 117 -8.06 -5.89 18.43
CA VAL A 117 -7.25 -5.95 17.21
C VAL A 117 -6.47 -7.26 17.22
N ASN A 118 -6.65 -8.07 16.18
CA ASN A 118 -5.87 -9.27 15.96
C ASN A 118 -4.62 -8.90 15.15
N LEU A 119 -3.46 -9.34 15.63
CA LEU A 119 -2.17 -9.26 14.95
C LEU A 119 -1.65 -10.68 14.68
N THR A 120 -1.01 -10.88 13.54
CA THR A 120 -0.28 -12.11 13.20
C THR A 120 1.20 -11.76 13.09
N ILE A 121 2.00 -12.06 14.10
CA ILE A 121 3.41 -11.70 14.12
C ILE A 121 4.20 -12.74 13.33
N ARG A 122 4.88 -12.33 12.26
CA ARG A 122 5.76 -13.22 11.47
C ARG A 122 7.11 -13.43 12.17
N PRO A 123 7.79 -14.56 11.97
CA PRO A 123 9.20 -14.70 12.30
C PRO A 123 10.02 -13.55 11.74
N ALA A 124 11.00 -13.06 12.51
CA ALA A 124 12.11 -12.35 11.89
C ALA A 124 12.77 -13.35 10.94
N GLY A 125 12.90 -12.98 9.66
CA GLY A 125 13.73 -13.77 8.74
C GLY A 125 15.13 -13.93 9.33
N PRO A 126 15.90 -14.95 8.90
CA PRO A 126 17.30 -15.05 9.31
C PRO A 126 17.95 -13.70 9.02
N GLU A 127 18.31 -12.99 10.09
CA GLU A 127 19.06 -11.75 10.00
C GLU A 127 20.29 -12.10 9.18
N THR A 128 20.33 -11.60 7.94
CA THR A 128 21.47 -11.87 7.08
C THR A 128 22.63 -11.20 7.78
N ALA A 129 23.45 -12.00 8.47
CA ALA A 129 24.61 -11.49 9.17
C ALA A 129 25.36 -10.57 8.20
N PRO A 130 25.87 -9.41 8.66
CA PRO A 130 26.69 -8.54 7.82
C PRO A 130 27.77 -9.42 7.17
N GLY A 131 27.67 -9.59 5.86
CA GLY A 131 28.39 -10.65 5.15
C GLY A 131 29.88 -10.56 5.44
N ALA A 132 30.42 -11.60 6.09
CA ALA A 132 31.81 -11.93 5.91
C ALA A 132 32.04 -12.11 4.40
N SER A 133 32.99 -11.37 3.84
CA SER A 133 33.35 -11.45 2.41
C SER A 133 33.47 -12.91 2.00
N ALA A 134 32.72 -13.31 0.97
CA ALA A 134 32.83 -14.64 0.40
C ALA A 134 34.29 -14.88 -0.03
N PRO A 135 34.88 -16.05 0.28
CA PRO A 135 36.17 -16.42 -0.28
C PRO A 135 36.07 -16.47 -1.81
N ALA A 136 37.15 -16.03 -2.46
CA ALA A 136 37.25 -16.00 -3.92
C ALA A 136 36.91 -17.38 -4.52
N PRO A 137 36.08 -17.45 -5.58
CA PRO A 137 35.74 -18.71 -6.22
C PRO A 137 36.99 -19.38 -6.79
N ALA A 138 37.08 -20.70 -6.60
CA ALA A 138 38.10 -21.52 -7.23
C ALA A 138 38.01 -21.42 -8.76
N PRO A 139 39.14 -21.53 -9.48
CA PRO A 139 39.14 -21.48 -10.94
C PRO A 139 38.30 -22.63 -11.53
N PRO A 140 37.45 -22.36 -12.54
CA PRO A 140 36.65 -23.39 -13.19
C PRO A 140 37.55 -24.37 -13.95
N GLY A 141 37.24 -25.67 -13.84
CA GLY A 141 37.82 -26.70 -14.70
C GLY A 141 37.37 -26.56 -16.16
N PRO A 142 38.04 -27.23 -17.11
CA PRO A 142 37.75 -27.09 -18.53
C PRO A 142 36.34 -27.62 -18.86
N SER A 143 35.47 -26.71 -19.30
CA SER A 143 34.10 -27.00 -19.76
C SER A 143 34.08 -27.70 -21.12
N ALA A 144 33.11 -28.59 -21.29
CA ALA A 144 32.76 -29.17 -22.58
C ALA A 144 32.31 -28.09 -23.60
N PRO A 145 32.43 -28.36 -24.91
CA PRO A 145 31.99 -27.44 -25.95
C PRO A 145 30.47 -27.15 -25.83
N PRO A 146 30.04 -25.87 -25.90
CA PRO A 146 28.62 -25.53 -25.85
C PRO A 146 27.90 -26.01 -27.11
N ALA A 147 26.64 -26.42 -26.94
CA ALA A 147 25.71 -26.53 -28.06
C ALA A 147 25.53 -25.17 -28.76
N PRO A 148 25.20 -25.14 -30.07
CA PRO A 148 24.96 -23.89 -30.79
C PRO A 148 23.83 -23.10 -30.11
N ALA A 149 24.10 -21.84 -29.76
CA ALA A 149 23.12 -20.96 -29.13
C ALA A 149 22.04 -20.54 -30.13
N ASP A 150 20.80 -20.49 -29.67
CA ASP A 150 19.72 -19.80 -30.38
C ASP A 150 20.09 -18.33 -30.64
N PRO A 151 19.59 -17.71 -31.73
CA PRO A 151 19.83 -16.30 -32.00
C PRO A 151 19.36 -15.44 -30.83
N ALA A 152 20.26 -14.64 -30.27
CA ALA A 152 19.93 -13.71 -29.19
C ALA A 152 18.80 -12.76 -29.64
N PRO A 153 17.78 -12.51 -28.81
CA PRO A 153 16.79 -11.48 -29.08
C PRO A 153 17.48 -10.13 -29.38
N PRO A 154 16.96 -9.31 -30.31
CA PRO A 154 17.55 -8.02 -30.61
C PRO A 154 17.65 -7.17 -29.35
N ALA A 155 18.79 -6.52 -29.16
CA ALA A 155 19.00 -5.63 -28.02
C ALA A 155 17.97 -4.47 -28.09
N PRO A 156 17.35 -4.10 -26.95
CA PRO A 156 16.43 -2.97 -26.92
C PRO A 156 17.14 -1.67 -27.35
N PRO A 157 16.46 -0.76 -28.06
CA PRO A 157 17.06 0.47 -28.57
C PRO A 157 17.62 1.36 -27.45
N LYS A 158 18.72 2.05 -27.74
CA LYS A 158 19.37 3.01 -26.83
C LYS A 158 18.44 4.23 -26.64
N PRO A 159 18.09 4.65 -25.42
CA PRO A 159 17.06 5.66 -25.21
C PRO A 159 17.63 7.08 -25.30
N GLY A 160 16.85 8.00 -25.85
CA GLY A 160 17.01 9.42 -25.56
C GLY A 160 16.46 9.77 -24.16
N PRO A 161 16.36 11.06 -23.79
CA PRO A 161 15.69 11.49 -22.55
C PRO A 161 14.18 11.12 -22.47
N GLY A 162 13.61 10.56 -23.54
CA GLY A 162 12.29 9.95 -23.57
C GLY A 162 12.31 8.48 -23.12
N ASP A 163 11.20 8.00 -22.59
CA ASP A 163 11.01 6.65 -22.06
C ASP A 163 11.64 6.45 -20.67
N SER A 164 11.45 7.42 -19.78
CA SER A 164 11.87 7.35 -18.37
C SER A 164 10.76 7.85 -17.44
N PHE A 165 10.87 7.52 -16.15
CA PHE A 165 10.05 8.11 -15.10
C PHE A 165 10.75 9.31 -14.48
N ARG A 166 10.00 10.39 -14.24
CA ARG A 166 10.37 11.46 -13.30
C ARG A 166 9.80 11.13 -11.92
N ALA A 167 10.61 11.32 -10.88
CA ALA A 167 10.16 11.23 -9.49
C ALA A 167 9.89 12.64 -8.95
N ILE A 168 8.70 12.84 -8.38
CA ILE A 168 8.24 14.13 -7.86
C ILE A 168 7.92 14.01 -6.38
N TYR A 169 8.52 14.86 -5.55
CA TYR A 169 8.07 15.14 -4.21
C TYR A 169 7.10 16.33 -4.24
N GLY A 170 5.80 16.04 -4.25
CA GLY A 170 4.75 17.04 -4.21
C GLY A 170 4.53 17.54 -2.79
N VAL A 171 4.65 18.86 -2.59
CA VAL A 171 4.45 19.53 -1.30
C VAL A 171 3.21 20.41 -1.40
N ALA A 172 2.18 20.10 -0.62
CA ALA A 172 0.97 20.92 -0.61
C ALA A 172 1.29 22.37 -0.16
N ALA A 173 0.42 23.31 -0.55
CA ALA A 173 0.61 24.74 -0.31
C ALA A 173 0.84 25.08 1.18
N ASP A 174 0.19 24.34 2.10
CA ASP A 174 0.27 24.50 3.55
C ASP A 174 1.29 23.60 4.24
N GLN A 175 2.10 22.85 3.47
CA GLN A 175 3.15 21.99 3.98
C GLN A 175 4.54 22.62 3.85
N ALA A 176 5.37 22.36 4.86
CA ALA A 176 6.81 22.59 4.78
C ALA A 176 7.46 21.46 3.99
N VAL A 177 8.55 21.79 3.28
CA VAL A 177 9.39 20.78 2.61
C VAL A 177 10.17 20.02 3.68
N ASP A 178 10.11 18.69 3.68
CA ASP A 178 11.04 17.87 4.46
C ASP A 178 12.38 17.73 3.69
N PRO A 179 13.50 18.25 4.23
CA PRO A 179 14.79 18.20 3.54
C PRO A 179 15.35 16.79 3.35
N ASN A 180 14.89 15.79 4.11
CA ASN A 180 15.38 14.41 4.03
C ASN A 180 14.59 13.57 3.02
N HIS A 181 13.42 14.05 2.58
CA HIS A 181 12.47 13.26 1.80
C HIS A 181 13.00 12.87 0.42
N VAL A 182 13.75 13.77 -0.22
CA VAL A 182 14.40 13.50 -1.52
C VAL A 182 15.37 12.33 -1.42
N ALA A 183 16.20 12.29 -0.37
CA ALA A 183 17.13 11.19 -0.15
C ALA A 183 16.40 9.87 0.11
N ALA A 184 15.30 9.93 0.87
CA ALA A 184 14.45 8.78 1.14
C ALA A 184 13.76 8.24 -0.12
N ILE A 185 13.20 9.09 -0.98
CA ILE A 185 12.61 8.68 -2.27
C ILE A 185 13.67 7.99 -3.15
N ARG A 186 14.87 8.58 -3.28
CA ARG A 186 15.98 7.98 -4.03
C ARG A 186 16.34 6.60 -3.51
N HIS A 187 16.36 6.43 -2.18
CA HIS A 187 16.63 5.14 -1.55
C HIS A 187 15.57 4.11 -1.89
N GLU A 188 14.27 4.42 -1.74
CA GLU A 188 13.18 3.50 -2.10
C GLU A 188 13.22 3.13 -3.59
N ILE A 189 13.48 4.10 -4.47
CA ILE A 189 13.69 3.85 -5.90
C ILE A 189 14.86 2.88 -6.12
N GLY A 190 15.97 3.04 -5.40
CA GLY A 190 17.09 2.11 -5.45
C GLY A 190 16.71 0.69 -5.01
N GLN A 191 15.93 0.56 -3.93
CA GLN A 191 15.41 -0.74 -3.46
C GLN A 191 14.52 -1.41 -4.51
N VAL A 192 13.59 -0.66 -5.12
CA VAL A 192 12.68 -1.16 -6.15
C VAL A 192 13.41 -1.53 -7.42
N ASN A 193 14.35 -0.70 -7.89
CA ASN A 193 15.19 -1.02 -9.04
C ASN A 193 15.98 -2.32 -8.83
N GLY A 194 16.58 -2.48 -7.65
CA GLY A 194 17.31 -3.71 -7.29
C GLY A 194 16.41 -4.93 -7.18
N TRP A 195 15.15 -4.77 -6.78
CA TRP A 195 14.16 -5.85 -6.80
C TRP A 195 13.78 -6.23 -8.23
N TYR A 196 13.35 -5.28 -9.08
CA TYR A 196 13.01 -5.55 -10.48
C TYR A 196 14.16 -6.23 -11.23
N ALA A 197 15.40 -5.75 -11.08
CA ALA A 197 16.56 -6.34 -11.74
C ALA A 197 16.83 -7.81 -11.36
N LYS A 198 16.37 -8.26 -10.18
CA LYS A 198 16.45 -9.68 -9.77
C LYS A 198 15.31 -10.52 -10.33
N GLN A 199 14.16 -9.90 -10.60
CA GLN A 199 12.94 -10.58 -11.05
C GLN A 199 12.85 -10.66 -12.57
N THR A 200 13.53 -9.77 -13.30
CA THR A 200 13.37 -9.65 -14.75
C THR A 200 14.45 -10.38 -15.56
N VAL A 201 14.06 -10.88 -16.73
CA VAL A 201 14.98 -11.39 -17.75
C VAL A 201 15.93 -10.27 -18.19
N GLY A 202 17.23 -10.55 -18.23
CA GLY A 202 18.25 -9.58 -18.62
C GLY A 202 18.55 -8.52 -17.56
N SER A 203 18.05 -8.70 -16.32
CA SER A 203 18.29 -7.82 -15.18
C SER A 203 18.01 -6.35 -15.49
N VAL A 204 16.82 -6.11 -16.04
CA VAL A 204 16.30 -4.78 -16.33
C VAL A 204 15.55 -4.20 -15.13
N GLN A 205 15.57 -2.88 -15.04
CA GLN A 205 14.96 -2.10 -13.96
C GLN A 205 14.24 -0.89 -14.54
N PRO A 206 13.32 -0.26 -13.78
CA PRO A 206 12.70 0.98 -14.23
C PRO A 206 13.75 2.04 -14.59
N ARG A 207 13.55 2.69 -15.72
CA ARG A 207 14.37 3.83 -16.16
C ARG A 207 13.86 5.09 -15.48
N TRP A 208 14.75 5.76 -14.77
CA TRP A 208 14.47 7.04 -14.11
C TRP A 208 15.27 8.15 -14.77
N MET A 209 14.73 9.37 -14.74
CA MET A 209 15.51 10.57 -15.05
C MET A 209 16.67 10.71 -14.05
N ARG A 210 17.84 11.09 -14.57
CA ARG A 210 19.06 11.20 -13.78
C ARG A 210 19.87 12.42 -14.17
N THR A 211 20.53 13.00 -13.18
CA THR A 211 21.58 14.00 -13.34
C THR A 211 22.85 13.49 -12.69
N ASN A 212 23.95 13.43 -13.44
CA ASN A 212 25.26 12.94 -12.96
C ASN A 212 25.18 11.55 -12.30
N GLY A 213 24.39 10.64 -12.87
CA GLY A 213 24.26 9.28 -12.35
C GLY A 213 23.25 9.10 -11.22
N VAL A 214 22.74 10.18 -10.63
CA VAL A 214 21.81 10.14 -9.50
C VAL A 214 20.39 10.31 -9.99
N VAL A 215 19.44 9.55 -9.43
CA VAL A 215 18.00 9.72 -9.76
C VAL A 215 17.55 11.13 -9.38
N ASP A 216 16.92 11.81 -10.33
CA ASP A 216 16.35 13.12 -10.11
C ASP A 216 15.02 13.01 -9.37
N VAL A 217 14.91 13.74 -8.26
CA VAL A 217 13.67 13.91 -7.52
C VAL A 217 13.40 15.42 -7.45
N GLU A 218 12.43 15.88 -8.21
CA GLU A 218 12.04 17.28 -8.26
C GLU A 218 11.06 17.57 -7.10
N ILE A 219 11.32 18.64 -6.35
CA ILE A 219 10.40 19.12 -5.33
C ILE A 219 9.45 20.11 -6.01
N VAL A 220 8.15 19.81 -6.01
CA VAL A 220 7.14 20.67 -6.61
C VAL A 220 6.17 21.15 -5.54
N ARG A 221 6.12 22.47 -5.32
CA ARG A 221 5.07 23.06 -4.49
C ARG A 221 3.78 23.16 -5.29
N LEU A 222 2.74 22.52 -4.79
CA LEU A 222 1.44 22.50 -5.44
C LEU A 222 0.54 23.63 -4.90
N GLY A 223 -0.48 23.99 -5.66
CA GLY A 223 -1.31 25.18 -5.43
C GLY A 223 -2.40 25.02 -4.37
N LYS A 224 -2.68 23.79 -3.91
CA LYS A 224 -3.77 23.49 -2.97
C LYS A 224 -3.21 22.96 -1.65
N THR A 225 -4.03 23.01 -0.60
CA THR A 225 -3.66 22.50 0.73
C THR A 225 -3.77 20.98 0.80
N ALA A 226 -3.08 20.37 1.77
CA ALA A 226 -3.13 18.93 2.00
C ALA A 226 -4.56 18.43 2.25
N ALA A 227 -5.39 19.24 2.91
CA ALA A 227 -6.80 18.93 3.13
C ALA A 227 -7.61 18.83 1.82
N ILE A 228 -7.29 19.65 0.81
CA ILE A 228 -7.99 19.60 -0.48
C ILE A 228 -7.62 18.33 -1.24
N TYR A 229 -6.34 17.95 -1.31
CA TYR A 229 -5.97 16.66 -1.91
C TYR A 229 -6.53 15.48 -1.13
N GLY A 230 -6.64 15.61 0.20
CA GLY A 230 -7.22 14.58 1.05
C GLY A 230 -8.71 14.35 0.80
N ALA A 231 -9.45 15.40 0.50
CA ALA A 231 -10.86 15.36 0.12
C ALA A 231 -11.08 15.05 -1.37
N GLY A 232 -10.11 15.41 -2.21
CA GLY A 232 -10.13 15.23 -3.66
C GLY A 232 -9.75 13.83 -4.11
N ASP A 233 -9.72 13.68 -5.42
CA ASP A 233 -9.29 12.46 -6.11
C ASP A 233 -7.88 12.61 -6.70
N PHE A 234 -7.39 11.52 -7.26
CA PHE A 234 -6.16 11.47 -8.07
C PHE A 234 -6.10 12.56 -9.16
N ALA A 235 -7.22 12.84 -9.83
CA ALA A 235 -7.29 13.81 -10.91
C ALA A 235 -6.95 15.23 -10.41
N THR A 236 -7.35 15.56 -9.18
CA THR A 236 -7.03 16.84 -8.53
C THR A 236 -5.52 17.02 -8.36
N ALA A 237 -4.81 16.02 -7.82
CA ALA A 237 -3.36 16.08 -7.64
C ALA A 237 -2.61 16.15 -8.98
N ARG A 238 -3.05 15.35 -9.96
CA ARG A 238 -2.46 15.33 -11.31
C ARG A 238 -2.63 16.67 -12.04
N ALA A 239 -3.83 17.24 -12.03
CA ALA A 239 -4.09 18.52 -12.69
C ALA A 239 -3.26 19.66 -12.06
N ASP A 240 -3.15 19.66 -10.74
CA ASP A 240 -2.38 20.68 -10.03
C ASP A 240 -0.87 20.53 -10.25
N LEU A 241 -0.36 19.30 -10.35
CA LEU A 241 1.03 19.04 -10.74
C LEU A 241 1.34 19.56 -12.16
N ILE A 242 0.45 19.32 -13.13
CA ILE A 242 0.60 19.83 -14.51
C ILE A 242 0.62 21.35 -14.53
N ALA A 243 -0.11 22.02 -13.64
CA ALA A 243 -0.10 23.47 -13.53
C ALA A 243 1.17 24.02 -12.83
N ALA A 244 1.74 23.27 -11.88
CA ALA A 244 2.85 23.72 -11.04
C ALA A 244 4.25 23.38 -11.58
N SER A 245 4.37 22.44 -12.51
CA SER A 245 5.64 21.99 -13.08
C SER A 245 5.45 21.70 -14.59
N PRO A 246 6.48 21.88 -15.44
CA PRO A 246 6.38 21.54 -16.85
C PRO A 246 5.80 20.13 -17.04
N PRO A 247 4.86 19.93 -17.98
CA PRO A 247 4.29 18.60 -18.20
C PRO A 247 5.40 17.62 -18.56
N ALA A 248 5.24 16.36 -18.13
CA ALA A 248 6.10 15.28 -18.60
C ALA A 248 6.07 15.25 -20.14
N ALA A 249 7.21 14.97 -20.78
CA ALA A 249 7.21 14.71 -22.21
C ALA A 249 6.26 13.54 -22.53
N PRO A 250 5.72 13.43 -23.75
CA PRO A 250 4.81 12.31 -24.11
C PRO A 250 5.40 10.91 -23.91
N THR A 251 6.72 10.82 -23.85
CA THR A 251 7.48 9.60 -23.60
C THR A 251 7.87 9.42 -22.13
N GLN A 252 7.52 10.32 -21.23
CA GLN A 252 7.90 10.25 -19.82
C GLN A 252 6.72 9.84 -18.93
N GLY A 253 6.98 8.90 -18.02
CA GLY A 253 6.08 8.58 -16.92
C GLY A 253 6.33 9.49 -15.72
N THR A 254 5.35 9.63 -14.83
CA THR A 254 5.50 10.43 -13.59
C THR A 254 5.21 9.58 -12.35
N VAL A 255 6.04 9.69 -11.33
CA VAL A 255 5.76 9.14 -9.99
C VAL A 255 5.68 10.28 -8.99
N LEU A 256 4.49 10.54 -8.47
CA LEU A 256 4.19 11.62 -7.53
C LEU A 256 4.05 11.06 -6.10
N TYR A 257 4.96 11.47 -5.24
CA TYR A 257 4.93 11.23 -3.79
C TYR A 257 4.34 12.44 -3.09
N MET A 258 3.35 12.24 -2.21
CA MET A 258 2.75 13.32 -1.43
C MET A 258 2.39 12.85 -0.02
N ASP A 259 2.80 13.61 1.00
CA ASP A 259 2.40 13.37 2.38
C ASP A 259 0.96 13.88 2.64
N VAL A 260 -0.03 13.19 2.09
CA VAL A 260 -1.44 13.55 2.25
C VAL A 260 -2.31 12.35 2.62
N MET A 261 -3.30 12.60 3.47
CA MET A 261 -4.30 11.60 3.86
C MET A 261 -5.51 11.70 2.94
N ILE A 262 -5.63 10.78 1.98
CA ILE A 262 -6.79 10.74 1.06
C ILE A 262 -7.97 9.96 1.63
N ALA A 263 -9.18 10.35 1.24
CA ALA A 263 -10.42 9.69 1.65
C ALA A 263 -10.61 8.31 0.99
N GLN A 264 -10.06 8.12 -0.20
CA GLN A 264 -10.15 6.88 -0.98
C GLN A 264 -9.50 5.70 -0.26
N GLN A 265 -9.88 4.47 -0.61
CA GLN A 265 -9.41 3.28 0.09
C GLN A 265 -8.00 2.83 -0.31
N ALA A 266 -7.56 3.14 -1.53
CA ALA A 266 -6.28 2.69 -2.08
C ALA A 266 -5.07 3.38 -1.42
N CYS A 267 -3.95 2.65 -1.34
CA CYS A 267 -2.68 3.18 -0.84
C CYS A 267 -1.88 3.91 -1.92
N GLY A 268 -2.12 3.58 -3.19
CA GLY A 268 -1.55 4.22 -4.37
C GLY A 268 -2.52 4.07 -5.54
N ILE A 269 -2.23 4.78 -6.61
CA ILE A 269 -3.02 4.77 -7.84
C ILE A 269 -2.05 4.88 -9.01
N ALA A 270 -2.27 4.05 -10.03
CA ALA A 270 -1.51 4.10 -11.26
C ALA A 270 -2.40 4.21 -12.50
N SER A 271 -1.81 4.73 -13.57
CA SER A 271 -2.34 4.73 -14.93
C SER A 271 -1.21 4.38 -15.89
N ALA A 272 -1.51 3.68 -16.98
CA ALA A 272 -0.53 3.26 -17.97
C ALA A 272 -0.40 4.22 -19.18
N ASP A 273 -1.36 5.12 -19.39
CA ASP A 273 -1.36 6.00 -20.57
C ASP A 273 -1.87 7.44 -20.28
N PRO A 274 -0.96 8.43 -20.25
CA PRO A 274 0.48 8.26 -20.03
C PRO A 274 0.76 7.67 -18.64
N PRO A 275 1.90 6.98 -18.42
CA PRO A 275 2.21 6.38 -17.14
C PRO A 275 2.26 7.41 -16.02
N PHE A 276 1.46 7.17 -14.99
CA PHE A 276 1.41 8.04 -13.83
C PHE A 276 1.17 7.18 -12.59
N VAL A 277 2.01 7.34 -11.58
CA VAL A 277 1.89 6.74 -10.26
C VAL A 277 1.69 7.84 -9.24
N TYR A 278 0.72 7.68 -8.33
CA TYR A 278 0.46 8.56 -7.21
C TYR A 278 0.51 7.81 -5.88
N ILE A 279 1.37 8.27 -4.98
CA ILE A 279 1.62 7.68 -3.67
C ILE A 279 1.23 8.70 -2.58
N PRO A 280 -0.02 8.65 -2.05
CA PRO A 280 -0.45 9.41 -0.88
C PRO A 280 0.09 8.79 0.42
N GLU A 281 1.30 9.18 0.82
CA GLU A 281 2.11 8.47 1.82
C GLU A 281 1.41 8.34 3.18
N ALA A 282 0.79 9.42 3.68
CA ALA A 282 0.10 9.42 4.96
C ALA A 282 -1.09 8.45 4.99
N ARG A 283 -1.69 8.12 3.84
CA ARG A 283 -2.87 7.24 3.76
C ARG A 283 -2.59 5.87 4.36
N CYS A 284 -1.48 5.26 3.96
CA CYS A 284 -1.09 3.93 4.39
C CYS A 284 0.18 3.94 5.26
N ASN A 285 0.65 5.13 5.66
CA ASN A 285 1.89 5.31 6.41
C ASN A 285 3.08 4.68 5.67
N ASN A 286 3.12 4.86 4.34
CA ASN A 286 4.13 4.34 3.43
C ASN A 286 5.14 5.44 3.07
N HIS A 287 5.63 6.15 4.09
CA HIS A 287 6.64 7.19 3.87
C HIS A 287 7.95 6.55 3.42
N PRO A 288 8.59 7.08 2.36
CA PRO A 288 9.96 6.74 2.02
C PRO A 288 10.89 6.90 3.23
N THR A 289 11.84 5.99 3.38
CA THR A 289 12.92 6.13 4.37
C THR A 289 14.27 5.80 3.74
N THR A 290 15.36 6.24 4.35
CA THR A 290 16.73 5.88 3.91
C THR A 290 17.24 4.57 4.51
N THR A 291 16.43 3.90 5.32
CA THR A 291 16.84 2.70 6.09
C THR A 291 15.97 1.47 5.80
N SER A 292 14.92 1.63 5.00
CA SER A 292 14.05 0.52 4.59
C SER A 292 14.80 -0.44 3.66
N THR A 293 14.39 -1.70 3.70
CA THR A 293 14.74 -2.68 2.67
C THR A 293 13.46 -3.14 2.02
N PHE A 294 13.47 -3.39 0.71
CA PHE A 294 12.29 -3.97 0.05
C PHE A 294 11.84 -5.26 0.76
N PRO A 295 10.53 -5.49 0.99
CA PRO A 295 9.35 -4.69 0.60
C PRO A 295 8.83 -3.74 1.69
N SER A 296 9.68 -3.28 2.62
CA SER A 296 9.29 -2.36 3.70
C SER A 296 9.34 -0.89 3.26
N GLY A 297 8.70 -0.01 4.05
CA GLY A 297 8.67 1.43 3.78
C GLY A 297 7.78 1.77 2.58
N GLY A 298 8.27 2.67 1.72
CA GLY A 298 7.58 3.06 0.49
C GLY A 298 7.79 2.10 -0.68
N SER A 299 8.84 1.26 -0.64
CA SER A 299 9.30 0.48 -1.79
C SER A 299 8.29 -0.54 -2.33
N TYR A 300 7.55 -1.25 -1.48
CA TYR A 300 6.53 -2.20 -1.95
C TYR A 300 5.47 -1.49 -2.77
N LEU A 301 4.91 -0.41 -2.22
CA LEU A 301 3.86 0.33 -2.89
C LEU A 301 4.37 0.94 -4.19
N LEU A 302 5.59 1.47 -4.19
CA LEU A 302 6.21 1.95 -5.43
C LEU A 302 6.29 0.83 -6.48
N ALA A 303 6.82 -0.34 -6.14
CA ALA A 303 6.89 -1.47 -7.07
C ALA A 303 5.49 -1.89 -7.56
N HIS A 304 4.52 -2.01 -6.66
CA HIS A 304 3.14 -2.36 -6.99
C HIS A 304 2.54 -1.40 -8.02
N GLU A 305 2.59 -0.09 -7.75
CA GLU A 305 1.99 0.90 -8.64
C GLU A 305 2.78 1.06 -9.95
N MET A 306 4.10 0.84 -9.93
CA MET A 306 4.89 0.85 -11.15
C MET A 306 4.55 -0.31 -12.08
N THR A 307 4.26 -1.50 -11.53
CA THR A 307 3.78 -2.64 -12.32
C THR A 307 2.53 -2.28 -13.12
N HIS A 308 1.54 -1.62 -12.50
CA HIS A 308 0.38 -1.07 -13.20
C HIS A 308 0.77 -0.02 -14.25
N ALA A 309 1.65 0.91 -13.90
CA ALA A 309 2.09 1.98 -14.80
C ALA A 309 2.88 1.46 -16.03
N PHE A 310 3.51 0.30 -15.93
CA PHE A 310 4.15 -0.36 -17.06
C PHE A 310 3.18 -1.01 -18.04
N GLY A 311 1.90 -1.10 -17.68
CA GLY A 311 0.86 -1.68 -18.53
C GLY A 311 0.15 -2.89 -17.92
N ALA A 312 0.50 -3.29 -16.69
CA ALA A 312 -0.23 -4.38 -16.05
C ALA A 312 -1.72 -4.00 -15.88
N LEU A 313 -2.57 -4.87 -16.42
CA LEU A 313 -3.98 -5.09 -16.07
C LEU A 313 -4.98 -3.91 -16.14
N ASN A 314 -5.15 -3.26 -17.30
CA ASN A 314 -6.32 -2.39 -17.50
C ASN A 314 -7.47 -3.03 -18.31
N SER A 315 -7.24 -4.14 -19.03
CA SER A 315 -8.32 -4.87 -19.73
C SER A 315 -7.98 -6.32 -20.12
N CYS A 316 -6.69 -6.69 -20.13
CA CYS A 316 -6.22 -7.90 -20.83
C CYS A 316 -6.16 -9.17 -19.99
N SER A 317 -6.22 -9.08 -18.65
CA SER A 317 -6.31 -10.27 -17.77
C SER A 317 -7.69 -10.95 -17.79
N GLY A 318 -8.71 -10.31 -18.38
CA GLY A 318 -10.10 -10.74 -18.17
C GLY A 318 -10.56 -10.65 -16.71
N ARG A 319 -9.72 -10.14 -15.79
CA ARG A 319 -9.98 -9.96 -14.37
C ARG A 319 -10.06 -8.45 -14.11
N GLY A 320 -11.26 -7.90 -14.22
CA GLY A 320 -11.52 -6.44 -14.27
C GLY A 320 -11.11 -5.60 -13.04
N SER A 321 -10.42 -6.15 -12.04
CA SER A 321 -9.90 -5.43 -10.87
C SER A 321 -8.50 -4.82 -11.08
N GLY A 322 -7.82 -5.18 -12.17
CA GLY A 322 -6.44 -4.77 -12.37
C GLY A 322 -5.44 -5.46 -11.43
N HIS A 323 -5.83 -6.57 -10.80
CA HIS A 323 -5.01 -7.28 -9.82
C HIS A 323 -5.16 -8.79 -9.99
N VAL A 324 -4.19 -9.57 -9.53
CA VAL A 324 -4.28 -11.04 -9.55
C VAL A 324 -4.87 -11.60 -8.27
N THR A 325 -5.32 -12.85 -8.32
CA THR A 325 -5.90 -13.56 -7.16
C THR A 325 -5.48 -15.03 -7.08
N ASN A 326 -4.47 -15.45 -7.84
CA ASN A 326 -3.96 -16.82 -7.93
C ASN A 326 -2.66 -17.07 -7.14
N ASN A 327 -1.85 -16.04 -6.86
CA ASN A 327 -0.62 -16.17 -6.09
C ASN A 327 -0.45 -15.01 -5.07
N ASP A 328 -0.40 -15.32 -3.77
CA ASP A 328 -0.22 -14.33 -2.70
C ASP A 328 1.23 -13.82 -2.55
N ASP A 329 2.15 -14.34 -3.34
CA ASP A 329 3.49 -13.77 -3.53
C ASP A 329 3.52 -12.67 -4.62
N ASP A 330 2.47 -12.49 -5.44
CA ASP A 330 2.46 -11.49 -6.52
C ASP A 330 2.42 -10.05 -5.95
N VAL A 331 3.33 -9.20 -6.42
CA VAL A 331 3.35 -7.77 -6.13
C VAL A 331 1.98 -7.09 -6.31
N ILE A 332 1.15 -7.49 -7.28
CA ILE A 332 -0.22 -6.98 -7.51
C ILE A 332 -1.35 -7.92 -7.05
N TRP A 333 -1.08 -8.77 -6.05
CA TRP A 333 -2.10 -9.62 -5.42
C TRP A 333 -3.25 -8.82 -4.80
N SER A 334 -4.47 -9.31 -5.01
CA SER A 334 -5.72 -8.82 -4.39
C SER A 334 -6.63 -9.95 -3.89
N GLY A 335 -6.17 -11.19 -3.91
CA GLY A 335 -6.98 -12.35 -3.58
C GLY A 335 -7.32 -12.48 -2.09
N PRO A 336 -8.15 -13.48 -1.74
CA PRO A 336 -8.55 -13.72 -0.36
C PRO A 336 -7.34 -14.21 0.45
N GLY A 337 -6.78 -13.35 1.30
CA GLY A 337 -5.61 -13.71 2.11
C GLY A 337 -4.77 -12.51 2.47
N PHE A 338 -3.57 -12.77 2.97
CA PHE A 338 -2.56 -11.75 3.17
C PHE A 338 -1.44 -11.98 2.18
N LEU A 339 -0.99 -10.92 1.53
CA LEU A 339 0.21 -10.93 0.71
C LEU A 339 1.40 -11.49 1.50
N ASP A 340 2.18 -12.40 0.92
CA ASP A 340 3.44 -12.83 1.50
C ASP A 340 4.57 -11.86 1.17
N PHE A 341 4.67 -10.81 1.98
CA PHE A 341 5.78 -9.86 1.98
C PHE A 341 7.20 -10.47 2.07
N SER A 342 7.35 -11.77 2.32
CA SER A 342 8.67 -12.43 2.35
C SER A 342 9.14 -12.86 0.97
N ASN A 343 8.21 -13.10 0.02
CA ASN A 343 8.50 -13.73 -1.27
C ASN A 343 7.98 -12.92 -2.47
N ILE A 344 7.78 -11.61 -2.31
CA ILE A 344 7.19 -10.76 -3.35
C ILE A 344 7.90 -10.91 -4.71
N THR A 345 7.13 -11.27 -5.74
CA THR A 345 7.59 -11.60 -7.10
C THR A 345 6.74 -10.91 -8.18
N LEU A 346 7.25 -10.85 -9.41
CA LEU A 346 6.48 -10.51 -10.63
C LEU A 346 5.77 -11.73 -11.25
N ASP A 347 5.96 -12.90 -10.64
CA ASP A 347 5.49 -14.23 -11.05
C ASP A 347 5.59 -14.52 -12.58
N PRO A 348 6.81 -14.53 -13.15
CA PRO A 348 7.00 -14.65 -14.59
C PRO A 348 6.31 -15.89 -15.19
N GLY A 349 5.52 -15.69 -16.25
CA GLY A 349 4.87 -16.77 -17.00
C GLY A 349 3.70 -17.46 -16.28
N ARG A 350 3.32 -17.00 -15.08
CA ARG A 350 2.09 -17.44 -14.40
C ARG A 350 0.99 -16.40 -14.41
N ASP A 351 1.37 -15.13 -14.53
CA ASP A 351 0.43 -14.02 -14.47
C ASP A 351 0.19 -13.36 -15.83
N ASP A 352 -0.88 -12.59 -15.91
CA ASP A 352 -1.39 -12.01 -17.16
C ASP A 352 -0.54 -10.83 -17.68
N TYR A 353 0.53 -10.43 -16.99
CA TYR A 353 1.20 -9.14 -17.26
C TYR A 353 2.72 -9.17 -17.39
N TYR A 354 3.45 -10.22 -16.99
CA TYR A 354 4.91 -10.31 -17.20
C TYR A 354 5.32 -11.61 -17.86
N ASN A 355 5.91 -11.50 -19.05
CA ASN A 355 6.24 -12.64 -19.93
C ASN A 355 5.02 -13.55 -20.15
N SER A 356 3.84 -12.94 -20.29
CA SER A 356 2.54 -13.61 -20.42
C SER A 356 2.18 -13.85 -21.88
N GLY A 357 2.79 -13.11 -22.81
CA GLY A 357 2.38 -13.10 -24.22
C GLY A 357 0.98 -12.51 -24.46
N LEU A 358 0.36 -11.91 -23.44
CA LEU A 358 -0.92 -11.23 -23.54
C LEU A 358 -0.72 -9.75 -23.91
N CYS A 359 -1.83 -9.07 -24.21
CA CYS A 359 -1.83 -7.65 -24.54
C CYS A 359 -1.31 -6.81 -23.35
N GLY A 360 -0.26 -6.01 -23.57
CA GLY A 360 0.30 -5.14 -22.55
C GLY A 360 1.31 -5.80 -21.61
N ASP A 361 1.96 -6.89 -22.05
CA ASP A 361 3.05 -7.53 -21.30
C ASP A 361 4.11 -6.50 -20.93
N ILE A 362 4.29 -6.29 -19.62
CA ILE A 362 5.19 -5.28 -19.09
C ILE A 362 6.61 -5.55 -19.53
N ILE A 363 7.01 -6.77 -19.92
CA ILE A 363 8.36 -7.04 -20.48
C ILE A 363 8.67 -6.14 -21.70
N ASN A 364 7.65 -5.74 -22.44
CA ASN A 364 7.76 -4.88 -23.62
C ASN A 364 7.71 -3.39 -23.29
N SER A 365 7.69 -3.03 -22.00
CA SER A 365 7.64 -1.64 -21.58
C SER A 365 8.88 -0.88 -22.04
N ARG A 366 8.67 0.24 -22.72
CA ARG A 366 9.76 1.14 -23.18
C ARG A 366 10.56 1.77 -22.03
N TYR A 367 10.01 1.71 -20.83
CA TYR A 367 10.59 2.29 -19.62
C TYR A 367 11.57 1.37 -18.89
N TRP A 368 11.95 0.22 -19.45
CA TRP A 368 13.01 -0.63 -18.90
C TRP A 368 14.41 -0.16 -19.30
N THR A 369 15.38 -0.22 -18.40
CA THR A 369 16.81 -0.05 -18.71
C THR A 369 17.62 -1.18 -18.09
N LYS A 370 18.75 -1.55 -18.69
CA LYS A 370 19.63 -2.54 -18.06
C LYS A 370 20.31 -1.91 -16.85
N THR A 371 20.59 -2.73 -15.84
CA THR A 371 21.41 -2.33 -14.68
C THR A 371 22.82 -1.88 -15.07
N SER A 372 23.36 -2.41 -16.16
CA SER A 372 24.67 -2.07 -16.70
C SER A 372 24.70 -0.80 -17.54
N ASP A 373 23.54 -0.25 -17.93
CA ASP A 373 23.52 0.93 -18.77
C ASP A 373 24.06 2.11 -17.96
N PRO A 374 25.06 2.84 -18.49
CA PRO A 374 25.51 4.06 -17.83
C PRO A 374 24.30 4.97 -17.71
N ALA A 375 24.17 5.61 -16.54
CA ALA A 375 23.14 6.60 -16.33
C ALA A 375 23.28 7.70 -17.38
N SER A 376 22.37 7.67 -18.36
CA SER A 376 22.27 8.61 -19.46
C SER A 376 21.83 9.99 -18.98
#